data_AF-A0A6I5CJD5-F1
#
_entry.id   AF-A0A6I5CJD5-F1
#
_cell.length_a   1.000
_cell.length_b   1.000
_cell.length_c   1.000
_cell.angle_alpha   90.00
_cell.angle_beta   90.00
_cell.angle_gamma   90.00
#
_symmetry.space_group_name_H-M   'P 1'
#
loop_
_entity.id
_entity.type
_entity.pdbx_description
1 polymer ?
#
loop_
_entity_poly.entity_id
_entity_poly.type
_entity_poly.pdbx_seq_one_letter_code
_entity_poly.pdbx_strand_id
1 'polypeptide(L)' 'MMTLHITGLSPGDVAEVVECLLVGADDCTSHAPELADHRRALAHRIGDALDQLPTPTTREELA' A
#
# COMPACT_ATOMS: atom_id res chain seq x y z
N MET A 1 -11.06 16.03 7.13
CA MET A 1 -10.09 14.98 6.77
C MET A 1 -10.31 13.83 7.74
N MET A 2 -10.72 12.66 7.25
CA MET A 2 -11.02 11.50 8.08
C MET A 2 -9.83 10.53 8.00
N THR A 3 -9.26 10.20 9.15
CA THR A 3 -8.13 9.27 9.24
C THR A 3 -8.66 7.90 9.60
N LEU A 4 -8.39 6.89 8.77
CA LEU A 4 -8.70 5.49 9.05
C LEU A 4 -7.49 4.87 9.75
N HIS A 5 -7.66 4.36 10.96
CA HIS A 5 -6.62 3.65 11.69
C HIS A 5 -6.90 2.15 11.62
N ILE A 6 -6.09 1.43 10.83
CA ILE A 6 -6.20 -0.02 10.69
C ILE A 6 -5.17 -0.66 11.61
N THR A 7 -5.62 -1.45 12.57
CA THR A 7 -4.75 -2.16 13.51
C THR A 7 -4.59 -3.62 13.11
N GLY A 8 -3.45 -4.23 13.46
CA GLY A 8 -3.23 -5.67 13.24
C GLY A 8 -2.70 -6.02 11.85
N LEU A 9 -2.34 -5.03 11.03
CA LEU A 9 -1.62 -5.23 9.79
C LEU A 9 -0.12 -5.02 10.01
N SER A 10 0.67 -5.96 9.51
CA SER A 10 2.10 -5.82 9.30
C SER A 10 2.39 -5.04 8.00
N PRO A 11 3.61 -4.52 7.81
CA PRO A 11 4.00 -3.93 6.53
C PRO A 11 3.83 -4.89 5.34
N GLY A 12 3.99 -6.20 5.57
CA GLY A 12 3.77 -7.23 4.55
C GLY A 12 2.30 -7.31 4.11
N ASP A 13 1.36 -7.24 5.06
CA ASP A 13 -0.07 -7.23 4.73
C ASP A 13 -0.46 -5.98 3.93
N VAL A 14 0.18 -4.84 4.22
CA VAL A 14 -0.05 -3.61 3.45
C VAL A 14 0.57 -3.71 2.05
N ALA A 15 1.69 -4.42 1.88
CA ALA A 15 2.24 -4.71 0.55
C ALA A 15 1.31 -5.61 -0.28
N GLU A 16 0.63 -6.58 0.34
CA GLU A 16 -0.40 -7.40 -0.31
C GLU A 16 -1.60 -6.54 -0.77
N VAL A 17 -1.96 -5.50 0.00
CA VAL A 17 -2.99 -4.53 -0.43
C VAL A 17 -2.55 -3.77 -1.68
N VAL A 18 -1.27 -3.41 -1.80
CA VAL A 18 -0.72 -2.77 -3.02
C VAL A 18 -0.86 -3.70 -4.21
N GLU A 19 -0.52 -4.98 -4.06
CA GLU A 19 -0.69 -5.99 -5.12
C GLU A 19 -2.16 -6.13 -5.52
N CYS A 20 -3.07 -6.27 -4.56
CA CYS A 20 -4.52 -6.35 -4.81
C CYS A 20 -5.05 -5.15 -5.60
N LEU A 21 -4.56 -3.94 -5.31
CA LEU A 21 -4.93 -2.73 -6.04
C LEU A 21 -4.47 -2.76 -7.50
N LEU A 22 -3.25 -3.24 -7.75
CA LEU A 22 -2.69 -3.34 -9.11
C LEU A 22 -3.42 -4.41 -9.92
N VAL A 23 -3.64 -5.61 -9.37
CA VAL A 23 -4.42 -6.67 -10.03
C VAL A 23 -5.84 -6.18 -10.35
N GLY A 24 -6.52 -5.57 -9.38
CA GLY A 24 -7.85 -5.01 -9.59
C GLY A 24 -7.89 -3.82 -10.56
N ALA A 25 -6.77 -3.12 -10.77
CA ALA A 25 -6.67 -2.09 -11.80
C ALA A 25 -6.61 -2.73 -13.20
N ASP A 26 -5.81 -3.78 -13.36
CA ASP A 26 -5.67 -4.48 -14.64
C ASP A 26 -6.96 -5.18 -15.04
N ASP A 27 -7.64 -5.84 -14.10
CA ASP A 27 -8.93 -6.50 -14.33
C ASP A 27 -9.99 -5.53 -14.87
N CYS A 28 -10.00 -4.29 -14.37
CA CYS A 28 -11.02 -3.31 -14.72
C CYS A 28 -10.63 -2.32 -15.83
N THR A 29 -9.38 -2.37 -16.32
CA THR A 29 -8.84 -1.36 -17.25
C THR A 29 -9.69 -1.20 -18.51
N SER A 30 -10.24 -2.30 -19.04
CA SER A 30 -11.02 -2.30 -20.28
C SER A 30 -12.42 -1.72 -20.14
N HIS A 31 -13.02 -1.79 -18.94
CA HIS A 31 -14.43 -1.44 -18.72
C HIS A 31 -14.62 -0.29 -17.71
N ALA A 32 -13.57 0.14 -17.01
CA ALA A 32 -13.57 1.23 -16.04
C ALA A 32 -12.17 1.87 -15.93
N PRO A 33 -11.67 2.53 -16.98
CA PRO A 33 -10.29 3.04 -17.03
C PRO A 33 -9.97 4.06 -15.92
N GLU A 34 -10.90 4.95 -15.58
CA GLU A 34 -10.70 5.93 -14.49
C GLU A 34 -10.53 5.25 -13.13
N LEU A 35 -11.24 4.14 -12.90
CA LEU A 35 -11.12 3.36 -11.67
C LEU A 35 -9.79 2.60 -11.62
N ALA A 36 -9.31 2.11 -12.77
CA ALA A 36 -8.00 1.50 -12.88
C ALA A 36 -6.89 2.51 -12.54
N ASP A 37 -6.98 3.72 -13.08
CA ASP A 37 -6.01 4.79 -12.80
C ASP A 37 -6.05 5.21 -11.33
N HIS A 38 -7.24 5.30 -10.73
CA HIS A 38 -7.37 5.60 -9.32
C HIS A 38 -6.73 4.51 -8.44
N ARG A 39 -6.92 3.23 -8.78
CA ARG A 39 -6.30 2.11 -8.06
C ARG A 39 -4.78 2.14 -8.17
N ARG A 40 -4.23 2.38 -9.36
CA ARG A 40 -2.78 2.54 -9.57
C ARG A 40 -2.22 3.71 -8.76
N ALA A 41 -2.92 4.85 -8.74
CA ALA A 41 -2.51 6.01 -7.96
C ALA A 41 -2.50 5.73 -6.45
N LEU A 42 -3.47 4.98 -5.94
CA LEU A 42 -3.48 4.55 -4.54
C LEU A 42 -2.34 3.57 -4.24
N ALA A 43 -2.12 2.57 -5.11
CA ALA A 43 -1.04 1.60 -4.98
C ALA A 43 0.32 2.30 -4.88
N HIS A 44 0.61 3.25 -5.76
CA HIS A 44 1.86 4.03 -5.70
C HIS A 44 1.99 4.82 -4.41
N ARG A 45 0.94 5.56 -4.00
CA ARG A 45 0.99 6.36 -2.77
C ARG A 45 1.22 5.52 -1.52
N ILE A 46 0.65 4.32 -1.46
CA ILE A 46 0.85 3.38 -0.35
C ILE A 46 2.25 2.78 -0.42
N GLY A 47 2.71 2.35 -1.60
CA GLY A 47 4.08 1.87 -1.81
C GLY A 47 5.13 2.89 -1.39
N ASP A 48 4.99 4.14 -1.85
CA ASP A 48 5.87 5.25 -1.46
C ASP A 48 5.89 5.48 0.06
N ALA A 49 4.75 5.27 0.73
CA ALA A 49 4.66 5.40 2.18
C ALA A 49 5.31 4.21 2.92
N LEU A 50 5.20 2.99 2.37
CA LEU A 50 5.88 1.81 2.89
C LEU A 50 7.41 1.96 2.77
N ASP A 51 7.89 2.48 1.64
CA ASP A 51 9.33 2.73 1.41
C ASP A 51 9.91 3.77 2.38
N GLN A 52 9.06 4.65 2.92
CA GLN A 52 9.44 5.65 3.92
C GLN A 52 9.39 5.12 5.36
N LEU A 53 8.91 3.89 5.58
CA LEU A 53 8.90 3.33 6.94
C LEU A 53 10.34 3.17 7.44
N PRO A 54 10.62 3.58 8.69
CA PRO A 54 11.93 3.35 9.27
C PRO A 54 12.21 1.85 9.30
N THR A 55 13.41 1.46 8.88
CA THR A 55 13.86 0.08 9.06
C THR A 55 13.78 -0.27 10.54
N PRO A 56 13.16 -1.39 10.92
CA PRO A 56 13.07 -1.77 12.31
C PRO A 56 14.48 -1.94 12.88
N THR A 57 14.93 -1.01 13.71
CA THR A 57 16.15 -1.16 14.51
C THR A 57 15.92 -2.32 15.46
N THR A 58 16.65 -3.42 15.28
CA THR A 58 16.73 -4.47 16.29
C THR A 58 17.27 -3.85 17.58
N ARG A 59 16.70 -4.24 18.71
CA ARG A 59 17.05 -3.71 20.05
C ARG A 59 18.56 -3.82 20.37
N GLU A 60 19.29 -4.69 19.68
CA GLU A 60 20.74 -4.88 19.80
C GLU A 60 21.57 -3.73 19.21
N GLU A 61 21.04 -2.91 18.30
CA GLU A 61 21.78 -1.76 17.73
C GLU A 61 21.80 -0.52 18.63
N LEU A 62 21.06 -0.57 19.75
CA LEU A 62 20.94 0.53 20.73
C LEU A 62 21.63 0.23 22.07
N ALA A 63 22.44 -0.84 22.15
CA ALA A 63 23.17 -1.28 23.34
C ALA A 63 24.69 -1.12 23.14
#